data_AF-A0A812H1T0-F1
#
_entry.id   AF-A0A812H1T0-F1
#
_cell.length_a   1.000
_cell.length_b   1.000
_cell.length_c   1.000
_cell.angle_alpha   90.00
_cell.angle_beta   90.00
_cell.angle_gamma   90.00
#
_symmetry.space_group_name_H-M   'P 1'
#
loop_
_entity.id
_entity.type
_entity.pdbx_description
1 polymer ?
#
loop_
_entity_poly.entity_id
_entity_poly.type
_entity_poly.pdbx_seq_one_letter_code
_entity_poly.pdbx_strand_id
1 'polypeptide(L)'
;MGSGASHKASDADSAESKPGPAQVGEELESGCVIHEVADRAITVQQLQDLTSCIATKLKEEGWTTTDPSVAKPVKLKKGTVNLYDVVAKLVKPATEKRRCSYVELVATGPQTTRWFVSHWWGEPVFHFVACVVKHSEQRRLGYASTYWVCAYANNQWELAYDVAANPAESSFRRALDVAEGTLSILDDAARAYERVWCEYEVFVTLEKAKTTAHLFDIYTYHKHQPRGITDGITEGDRRGASWWWEDRKWSREKNFPVELAEAAMQAQVQLAMASVDADRIHILNSIVGAHDLNAVPPLEHERYDVVNTTLHARFALAALKLMVEARRSLHRYVQVISNSQVTRINLSFRSDQVLSDATLQQLAAALPATLKDLCLNMVDCTLLTDQGIQALALALEPLPLESLHLDIAKNALSDEAVQAVAASLGESLQHLWFSVGHITDISDVSGESLATVLPARLESMFLSLAGCRKITGKTLESLGRSFPLKLSHLELMFGSCHLLDNAAVQALLSQLPEGLLDLRLDFWGCSQLTE
;
A
#
# COMPACT_ATOMS: atom_id res chain seq x y z
N MET A 1 -65.78 -37.28 -54.60
CA MET A 1 -65.17 -36.83 -53.32
C MET A 1 -64.63 -35.43 -53.59
N GLY A 2 -65.47 -34.40 -53.50
CA GLY A 2 -65.61 -33.56 -52.30
C GLY A 2 -64.71 -32.31 -52.45
N SER A 3 -65.29 -31.17 -52.85
CA SER A 3 -65.33 -29.91 -52.05
C SER A 3 -63.98 -29.18 -51.97
N GLY A 4 -63.77 -27.92 -52.35
CA GLY A 4 -64.66 -26.76 -52.42
C GLY A 4 -64.00 -25.60 -51.63
N ALA A 5 -64.12 -24.37 -52.15
CA ALA A 5 -63.98 -23.05 -51.49
C ALA A 5 -62.58 -22.41 -51.27
N SER A 6 -62.32 -21.38 -52.09
CA SER A 6 -62.11 -19.95 -51.72
C SER A 6 -62.04 -19.58 -50.22
N HIS A 7 -61.01 -18.82 -49.80
CA HIS A 7 -61.13 -17.42 -49.32
C HIS A 7 -59.80 -16.75 -48.92
N LYS A 8 -59.83 -15.40 -48.96
CA LYS A 8 -58.80 -14.42 -48.56
C LYS A 8 -58.65 -14.31 -47.02
N ALA A 9 -57.45 -13.93 -46.56
CA ALA A 9 -57.14 -13.06 -45.40
C ALA A 9 -55.60 -12.89 -45.34
N SER A 10 -55.02 -11.71 -45.59
CA SER A 10 -54.71 -10.62 -44.65
C SER A 10 -53.88 -11.05 -43.44
N ASP A 11 -52.65 -10.52 -43.33
CA ASP A 11 -51.99 -9.99 -42.13
C ASP A 11 -50.57 -9.54 -42.57
N ALA A 12 -50.32 -8.24 -42.74
CA ALA A 12 -49.86 -7.31 -41.70
C ALA A 12 -48.44 -7.64 -41.20
N ASP A 13 -47.45 -7.37 -42.05
CA ASP A 13 -46.03 -7.41 -41.67
C ASP A 13 -45.59 -5.98 -41.33
N SER A 14 -45.64 -5.65 -40.04
CA SER A 14 -45.12 -4.40 -39.49
C SER A 14 -43.60 -4.49 -39.45
N ALA A 15 -42.95 -3.81 -40.40
CA ALA A 15 -41.51 -3.61 -40.39
C ALA A 15 -41.10 -2.82 -39.12
N GLU A 16 -40.46 -3.51 -38.18
CA GLU A 16 -39.78 -2.88 -37.04
C GLU A 16 -38.61 -2.03 -37.57
N SER A 17 -38.78 -0.71 -37.45
CA SER A 17 -37.73 0.26 -37.71
C SER A 17 -36.62 0.15 -36.66
N LYS A 18 -35.38 -0.11 -37.09
CA LYS A 18 -34.19 0.03 -36.25
C LYS A 18 -34.10 1.48 -35.71
N PRO A 19 -33.80 1.72 -34.42
CA PRO A 19 -33.54 3.07 -33.95
C PRO A 19 -32.19 3.56 -34.46
N GLY A 20 -32.17 4.75 -35.07
CA GLY A 20 -30.96 5.49 -35.41
C GLY A 20 -30.24 6.05 -34.18
N PRO A 21 -29.02 6.59 -34.34
CA PRO A 21 -28.23 7.12 -33.22
C PRO A 21 -28.94 8.30 -32.57
N ALA A 22 -28.97 8.30 -31.23
CA ALA A 22 -29.65 9.30 -30.42
C ALA A 22 -29.15 10.72 -30.72
N GLN A 23 -30.11 11.64 -30.86
CA GLN A 23 -29.88 13.06 -31.04
C GLN A 23 -29.30 13.68 -29.77
N VAL A 24 -28.43 14.66 -29.98
CA VAL A 24 -27.78 15.50 -28.97
C VAL A 24 -28.82 16.35 -28.23
N GLY A 25 -28.82 16.27 -26.91
CA GLY A 25 -29.34 17.31 -26.01
C GLY A 25 -30.73 17.10 -25.42
N GLU A 26 -30.93 16.06 -24.60
CA GLU A 26 -31.91 16.15 -23.51
C GLU A 26 -31.21 16.80 -22.30
N GLU A 27 -31.74 17.92 -21.80
CA GLU A 27 -31.30 18.51 -20.54
C GLU A 27 -31.58 17.50 -19.41
N LEU A 28 -30.52 16.96 -18.81
CA LEU A 28 -30.62 16.09 -17.64
C LEU A 28 -31.15 16.91 -16.46
N GLU A 29 -32.23 16.45 -15.82
CA GLU A 29 -32.80 17.10 -14.62
C GLU A 29 -31.76 17.23 -13.47
N SER A 30 -30.79 16.31 -13.42
CA SER A 30 -29.59 16.38 -12.58
C SER A 30 -28.56 15.32 -13.00
N GLY A 31 -27.28 15.57 -12.71
CA GLY A 31 -26.17 14.67 -12.98
C GLY A 31 -25.56 14.80 -14.40
N CYS A 32 -24.83 13.79 -14.85
CA CYS A 32 -24.19 13.73 -16.17
C CYS A 32 -24.18 12.29 -16.73
N VAL A 33 -23.84 12.12 -18.01
CA VAL A 33 -23.55 10.80 -18.62
C VAL A 33 -22.04 10.58 -18.60
N ILE A 34 -21.61 9.42 -18.11
CA ILE A 34 -20.19 9.05 -18.05
C ILE A 34 -20.02 7.71 -18.76
N HIS A 35 -19.44 7.71 -19.96
CA HIS A 35 -19.28 6.51 -20.78
C HIS A 35 -18.19 5.57 -20.25
N GLU A 36 -17.05 6.13 -19.85
CA GLU A 36 -15.94 5.35 -19.31
C GLU A 36 -16.21 4.96 -17.87
N VAL A 37 -16.34 3.66 -17.59
CA VAL A 37 -16.64 3.17 -16.23
C VAL A 37 -15.52 3.48 -15.23
N ALA A 38 -14.28 3.61 -15.71
CA ALA A 38 -13.14 4.05 -14.93
C ALA A 38 -13.22 5.54 -14.54
N ASP A 39 -14.07 6.32 -15.20
CA ASP A 39 -14.37 7.72 -14.85
C ASP A 39 -15.64 7.86 -14.00
N ARG A 40 -16.20 6.75 -13.49
CA ARG A 40 -17.33 6.74 -12.56
C ARG A 40 -16.89 6.60 -11.10
N ALA A 41 -15.75 7.16 -10.72
CA ALA A 41 -15.32 7.15 -9.33
C ALA A 41 -16.05 8.23 -8.52
N ILE A 42 -16.41 7.95 -7.26
CA ILE A 42 -17.14 8.88 -6.38
C ILE A 42 -16.15 9.73 -5.56
N THR A 43 -16.44 11.02 -5.33
CA THR A 43 -15.56 11.87 -4.49
C THR A 43 -15.78 11.60 -3.00
N VAL A 44 -14.79 11.97 -2.16
CA VAL A 44 -14.95 11.94 -0.70
C VAL A 44 -16.13 12.80 -0.25
N GLN A 45 -16.32 13.98 -0.85
CA GLN A 45 -17.46 14.84 -0.55
C GLN A 45 -18.79 14.14 -0.87
N GLN A 46 -18.91 13.55 -2.07
CA GLN A 46 -20.11 12.80 -2.47
C GLN A 46 -20.40 11.61 -1.55
N LEU A 47 -19.38 10.92 -1.04
CA LEU A 47 -19.54 9.85 -0.04
C LEU A 47 -20.06 10.40 1.30
N GLN A 48 -19.57 11.57 1.75
CA GLN A 48 -20.07 12.21 2.96
C GLN A 48 -21.53 12.67 2.81
N ASP A 49 -21.87 13.25 1.67
CA ASP A 49 -23.24 13.66 1.33
C ASP A 49 -24.18 12.43 1.29
N LEU A 50 -23.72 11.33 0.69
CA LEU A 50 -24.41 10.04 0.69
C LEU A 50 -24.68 9.54 2.12
N THR A 51 -23.69 9.52 3.01
CA THR A 51 -23.90 9.07 4.40
C THR A 51 -24.86 9.98 5.18
N SER A 52 -24.88 11.28 4.86
CA SER A 52 -25.83 12.24 5.43
C SER A 52 -27.25 11.94 4.94
N CYS A 53 -27.42 11.66 3.65
CA CYS A 53 -28.70 11.24 3.07
C CYS A 53 -29.20 9.92 3.69
N ILE A 54 -28.33 8.91 3.84
CA ILE A 54 -28.66 7.63 4.48
C ILE A 54 -29.12 7.88 5.93
N ALA A 55 -28.42 8.71 6.70
CA ALA A 55 -28.79 8.97 8.09
C ALA A 55 -30.19 9.62 8.22
N THR A 56 -30.52 10.55 7.33
CA THR A 56 -31.85 11.18 7.27
C THR A 56 -32.93 10.17 6.93
N LYS A 57 -32.77 9.42 5.82
CA LYS A 57 -33.76 8.42 5.39
C LYS A 57 -33.94 7.29 6.39
N LEU A 58 -32.87 6.85 7.03
CA LEU A 58 -32.94 5.82 8.07
C LEU A 58 -33.81 6.27 9.26
N LYS A 59 -33.73 7.56 9.63
CA LYS A 59 -34.53 8.16 10.71
C LYS A 59 -36.00 8.34 10.32
N GLU A 60 -36.26 8.74 9.08
CA GLU A 60 -37.60 9.05 8.57
C GLU A 60 -38.40 7.80 8.20
N GLU A 61 -37.77 6.87 7.48
CA GLU A 61 -38.45 5.73 6.86
C GLU A 61 -38.35 4.45 7.70
N GLY A 62 -37.32 4.33 8.54
CA GLY A 62 -37.06 3.15 9.36
C GLY A 62 -36.78 1.90 8.51
N TRP A 63 -35.53 1.74 8.07
CA TRP A 63 -35.17 0.64 7.17
C TRP A 63 -35.05 -0.72 7.86
N THR A 64 -35.35 -1.75 7.07
CA THR A 64 -35.08 -3.16 7.37
C THR A 64 -34.07 -3.68 6.36
N THR A 65 -33.17 -4.54 6.81
CA THR A 65 -32.09 -5.08 5.97
C THR A 65 -32.60 -5.79 4.72
N THR A 66 -31.84 -5.64 3.64
CA THR A 66 -31.97 -6.36 2.38
C THR A 66 -30.72 -7.19 2.07
N ASP A 67 -29.85 -7.38 3.05
CA ASP A 67 -28.69 -8.28 2.93
C ASP A 67 -29.18 -9.73 2.78
N PRO A 68 -28.82 -10.42 1.68
CA PRO A 68 -29.30 -11.77 1.41
C PRO A 68 -28.77 -12.81 2.40
N SER A 69 -27.72 -12.50 3.17
CA SER A 69 -27.20 -13.39 4.21
C SER A 69 -28.02 -13.36 5.51
N VAL A 70 -28.92 -12.39 5.67
CA VAL A 70 -29.73 -12.22 6.88
C VAL A 70 -31.14 -12.78 6.66
N ALA A 71 -31.39 -13.98 7.20
CA ALA A 71 -32.65 -14.69 6.98
C ALA A 71 -33.89 -14.05 7.64
N LYS A 72 -33.72 -13.19 8.65
CA LYS A 72 -34.82 -12.55 9.37
C LYS A 72 -34.79 -11.04 9.18
N PRO A 73 -35.95 -10.38 9.02
CA PRO A 73 -36.03 -8.91 9.00
C PRO A 73 -35.41 -8.28 10.25
N VAL A 74 -34.33 -7.53 10.09
CA VAL A 74 -33.67 -6.77 11.16
C VAL A 74 -33.79 -5.28 10.86
N LYS A 75 -34.26 -4.50 11.84
CA LYS A 75 -34.25 -3.03 11.75
C LYS A 75 -32.82 -2.51 11.74
N LEU A 76 -32.51 -1.68 10.76
CA LEU A 76 -31.20 -1.11 10.58
C LEU A 76 -30.96 0.09 11.49
N LYS A 77 -29.69 0.25 11.90
CA LYS A 77 -29.16 1.42 12.62
C LYS A 77 -27.94 1.92 11.87
N LYS A 78 -27.48 3.14 12.16
CA LYS A 78 -26.29 3.75 11.53
C LYS A 78 -25.09 2.77 11.47
N GLY A 79 -24.82 2.05 12.55
CA GLY A 79 -23.70 1.10 12.61
C GLY A 79 -23.93 -0.26 11.93
N THR A 80 -25.07 -0.49 11.28
CA THR A 80 -25.42 -1.79 10.68
C THR A 80 -25.93 -1.70 9.24
N VAL A 81 -26.19 -0.49 8.70
CA VAL A 81 -26.56 -0.34 7.29
C VAL A 81 -25.36 -0.70 6.43
N ASN A 82 -25.51 -1.60 5.46
CA ASN A 82 -24.46 -2.02 4.55
C ASN A 82 -24.80 -1.71 3.08
N LEU A 83 -23.94 -2.09 2.12
CA LEU A 83 -24.17 -1.72 0.71
C LEU A 83 -25.32 -2.47 0.05
N TYR A 84 -25.70 -3.66 0.51
CA TYR A 84 -26.94 -4.29 0.04
C TYR A 84 -28.14 -3.38 0.36
N ASP A 85 -28.20 -2.86 1.58
CA ASP A 85 -29.25 -1.96 2.03
C ASP A 85 -29.24 -0.63 1.27
N VAL A 86 -28.06 0.00 1.14
CA VAL A 86 -27.90 1.27 0.42
C VAL A 86 -28.30 1.11 -1.05
N VAL A 87 -27.91 0.02 -1.70
CA VAL A 87 -28.26 -0.20 -3.11
C VAL A 87 -29.77 -0.37 -3.27
N ALA A 88 -30.42 -1.19 -2.44
CA ALA A 88 -31.86 -1.44 -2.55
C ALA A 88 -32.73 -0.26 -2.11
N LYS A 89 -32.33 0.49 -1.07
CA LYS A 89 -33.16 1.54 -0.45
C LYS A 89 -32.86 2.95 -0.93
N LEU A 90 -31.71 3.17 -1.56
CA LEU A 90 -31.29 4.49 -2.02
C LEU A 90 -30.83 4.50 -3.47
N VAL A 91 -29.81 3.72 -3.84
CA VAL A 91 -29.21 3.82 -5.18
C VAL A 91 -30.20 3.45 -6.27
N LYS A 92 -30.84 2.26 -6.18
CA LYS A 92 -31.82 1.83 -7.18
C LYS A 92 -32.99 2.80 -7.28
N PRO A 93 -33.71 3.16 -6.20
CA PRO A 93 -34.79 4.15 -6.29
C PRO A 93 -34.34 5.50 -6.88
N ALA A 94 -33.16 6.00 -6.54
CA ALA A 94 -32.67 7.27 -7.04
C ALA A 94 -32.28 7.22 -8.54
N THR A 95 -31.83 6.06 -9.03
CA THR A 95 -31.36 5.88 -10.41
C THR A 95 -32.41 5.30 -11.35
N GLU A 96 -33.61 4.96 -10.86
CA GLU A 96 -34.64 4.25 -11.62
C GLU A 96 -35.05 4.96 -12.92
N LYS A 97 -35.27 6.28 -12.86
CA LYS A 97 -35.68 7.07 -14.03
C LYS A 97 -34.66 7.05 -15.16
N ARG A 98 -33.37 7.04 -14.82
CA ARG A 98 -32.25 7.13 -15.79
C ARG A 98 -31.58 5.78 -16.07
N ARG A 99 -31.83 4.77 -15.24
CA ARG A 99 -31.16 3.45 -15.27
C ARG A 99 -29.64 3.57 -15.43
N CYS A 100 -29.03 4.48 -14.66
CA CYS A 100 -27.60 4.79 -14.72
C CYS A 100 -26.90 4.40 -13.40
N SER A 101 -25.58 4.56 -13.35
CA SER A 101 -24.82 4.43 -12.09
C SER A 101 -25.19 5.54 -11.09
N TYR A 102 -24.91 5.34 -9.80
CA TYR A 102 -25.15 6.36 -8.79
C TYR A 102 -24.28 7.60 -9.03
N VAL A 103 -23.02 7.40 -9.46
CA VAL A 103 -22.10 8.49 -9.75
C VAL A 103 -22.62 9.38 -10.87
N GLU A 104 -23.18 8.81 -11.94
CA GLU A 104 -23.80 9.61 -13.03
C GLU A 104 -25.00 10.46 -12.56
N LEU A 105 -25.63 10.12 -11.42
CA LEU A 105 -26.68 10.94 -10.83
C LEU A 105 -26.13 12.13 -10.03
N VAL A 106 -25.01 11.96 -9.33
CA VAL A 106 -24.47 12.96 -8.38
C VAL A 106 -23.26 13.74 -8.90
N ALA A 107 -22.63 13.29 -9.98
CA ALA A 107 -21.49 13.92 -10.60
C ALA A 107 -21.91 15.00 -11.61
N THR A 108 -21.09 16.03 -11.77
CA THR A 108 -21.27 17.09 -12.78
C THR A 108 -20.47 16.81 -14.07
N GLY A 109 -19.61 15.80 -14.07
CA GLY A 109 -18.84 15.36 -15.22
C GLY A 109 -18.04 14.08 -14.91
N PRO A 110 -17.22 13.60 -15.85
CA PRO A 110 -16.33 12.46 -15.64
C PRO A 110 -15.41 12.66 -14.43
N GLN A 111 -15.26 11.61 -13.62
CA GLN A 111 -14.48 11.58 -12.39
C GLN A 111 -13.50 10.39 -12.44
N THR A 112 -12.33 10.60 -13.06
CA THR A 112 -11.30 9.56 -13.24
C THR A 112 -10.90 8.92 -11.91
N THR A 113 -10.79 7.59 -11.91
CA THR A 113 -10.39 6.81 -10.74
C THR A 113 -8.98 7.18 -10.30
N ARG A 114 -8.87 7.77 -9.10
CA ARG A 114 -7.58 7.95 -8.44
C ARG A 114 -7.21 6.75 -7.59
N TRP A 115 -8.16 6.27 -6.79
CA TRP A 115 -8.01 5.08 -5.95
C TRP A 115 -9.12 4.07 -6.23
N PHE A 116 -8.74 2.81 -6.42
CA PHE A 116 -9.69 1.71 -6.49
C PHE A 116 -9.98 1.20 -5.07
N VAL A 117 -11.23 0.93 -4.72
CA VAL A 117 -11.60 0.43 -3.38
C VAL A 117 -12.03 -1.03 -3.47
N SER A 118 -11.21 -1.92 -2.90
CA SER A 118 -11.50 -3.35 -2.74
C SER A 118 -12.17 -3.58 -1.40
N HIS A 119 -13.40 -4.09 -1.40
CA HIS A 119 -14.18 -4.20 -0.17
C HIS A 119 -15.36 -5.17 -0.32
N TRP A 120 -15.96 -5.60 0.80
CA TRP A 120 -17.14 -6.47 0.77
C TRP A 120 -18.41 -5.68 1.10
N TRP A 121 -19.54 -6.06 0.48
CA TRP A 121 -20.78 -5.27 0.59
C TRP A 121 -21.47 -5.31 1.94
N GLY A 122 -21.17 -6.31 2.78
CA GLY A 122 -21.87 -6.50 4.05
C GLY A 122 -21.28 -5.69 5.21
N GLU A 123 -20.19 -4.96 5.01
CA GLU A 123 -19.64 -4.07 6.03
C GLU A 123 -20.54 -2.84 6.25
N PRO A 124 -20.56 -2.25 7.45
CA PRO A 124 -21.31 -1.02 7.68
C PRO A 124 -20.80 0.15 6.82
N VAL A 125 -21.69 0.76 6.02
CA VAL A 125 -21.34 1.82 5.06
C VAL A 125 -20.71 3.05 5.74
N PHE A 126 -21.12 3.35 6.97
CA PHE A 126 -20.54 4.47 7.73
C PHE A 126 -19.10 4.20 8.18
N HIS A 127 -18.75 2.93 8.42
CA HIS A 127 -17.39 2.52 8.74
C HIS A 127 -16.52 2.57 7.48
N PHE A 128 -17.03 2.03 6.37
CA PHE A 128 -16.42 2.13 5.04
C PHE A 128 -16.07 3.58 4.68
N VAL A 129 -17.05 4.51 4.75
CA VAL A 129 -16.81 5.92 4.40
C VAL A 129 -15.82 6.58 5.38
N ALA A 130 -15.86 6.23 6.67
CA ALA A 130 -14.89 6.74 7.63
C ALA A 130 -13.44 6.30 7.28
N CYS A 131 -13.25 5.07 6.81
CA CYS A 131 -11.97 4.58 6.31
C CYS A 131 -11.51 5.35 5.07
N VAL A 132 -12.37 5.57 4.07
CA VAL A 132 -12.05 6.36 2.87
C VAL A 132 -11.65 7.80 3.23
N VAL A 133 -12.40 8.45 4.11
CA VAL A 133 -12.10 9.81 4.59
C VAL A 133 -10.73 9.83 5.29
N LYS A 134 -10.46 8.86 6.17
CA LYS A 134 -9.18 8.81 6.89
C LYS A 134 -8.00 8.56 5.96
N HIS A 135 -8.17 7.69 4.99
CA HIS A 135 -7.18 7.44 3.95
C HIS A 135 -6.88 8.71 3.15
N SER A 136 -7.91 9.43 2.67
CA SER A 136 -7.75 10.72 1.97
C SER A 136 -7.04 11.77 2.83
N GLU A 137 -7.36 11.86 4.13
CA GLU A 137 -6.68 12.75 5.07
C GLU A 137 -5.19 12.42 5.21
N GLN A 138 -4.86 11.14 5.41
CA GLN A 138 -3.49 10.69 5.65
C GLN A 138 -2.60 10.82 4.42
N ARG A 139 -3.17 10.56 3.23
CA ARG A 139 -2.55 10.75 1.91
C ARG A 139 -2.68 12.21 1.38
N ARG A 140 -3.31 13.10 2.14
CA ARG A 140 -3.62 14.50 1.78
C ARG A 140 -4.22 14.68 0.38
N LEU A 141 -5.15 13.82 0.00
CA LEU A 141 -5.76 13.82 -1.35
C LEU A 141 -6.89 14.86 -1.47
N GLY A 142 -7.50 15.24 -0.34
CA GLY A 142 -8.56 16.26 -0.28
C GLY A 142 -9.96 15.72 -0.59
N TYR A 143 -10.98 16.56 -0.38
CA TYR A 143 -12.40 16.16 -0.51
C TYR A 143 -12.84 15.87 -1.95
N ALA A 144 -12.14 16.44 -2.93
CA ALA A 144 -12.38 16.21 -4.36
C ALA A 144 -11.73 14.91 -4.88
N SER A 145 -10.91 14.22 -4.08
CA SER A 145 -10.28 12.98 -4.51
C SER A 145 -11.31 11.89 -4.80
N THR A 146 -11.08 11.14 -5.87
CA THR A 146 -12.01 10.16 -6.43
C THR A 146 -11.65 8.73 -6.05
N TYR A 147 -12.66 7.98 -5.61
CA TYR A 147 -12.56 6.58 -5.23
C TYR A 147 -13.53 5.76 -6.06
N TRP A 148 -13.04 4.76 -6.78
CA TRP A 148 -13.91 3.84 -7.51
C TRP A 148 -14.45 2.79 -6.55
N VAL A 149 -15.77 2.74 -6.44
CA VAL A 149 -16.49 1.83 -5.54
C VAL A 149 -17.57 1.13 -6.34
N CYS A 150 -17.50 -0.20 -6.40
CA CYS A 150 -18.31 -1.00 -7.30
C CYS A 150 -19.82 -0.76 -7.17
N ALA A 151 -20.34 -0.53 -5.95
CA ALA A 151 -21.76 -0.28 -5.69
C ALA A 151 -22.28 1.06 -6.27
N TYR A 152 -21.39 2.04 -6.48
CA TYR A 152 -21.77 3.38 -6.95
C TYR A 152 -21.39 3.61 -8.41
N ALA A 153 -20.29 2.99 -8.86
CA ALA A 153 -19.75 3.13 -10.21
C ALA A 153 -20.43 2.23 -11.24
N ASN A 154 -20.76 0.99 -10.87
CA ASN A 154 -21.46 0.06 -11.75
C ASN A 154 -22.93 0.44 -11.87
N ASN A 155 -23.51 0.20 -13.05
CA ASN A 155 -24.94 0.36 -13.27
C ASN A 155 -25.69 -0.80 -12.60
N GLN A 156 -26.33 -0.52 -11.46
CA GLN A 156 -27.03 -1.53 -10.67
C GLN A 156 -28.28 -2.13 -11.34
N TRP A 157 -28.63 -1.63 -12.53
CA TRP A 157 -29.70 -2.15 -13.39
C TRP A 157 -29.19 -3.14 -14.46
N GLU A 158 -27.88 -3.11 -14.77
CA GLU A 158 -27.25 -3.84 -15.89
C GLU A 158 -25.89 -4.44 -15.50
N LEU A 159 -25.79 -4.96 -14.26
CA LEU A 159 -24.56 -5.52 -13.67
C LEU A 159 -23.83 -6.55 -14.54
N ALA A 160 -24.54 -7.36 -15.33
CA ALA A 160 -23.92 -8.38 -16.18
C ALA A 160 -22.98 -7.78 -17.24
N TYR A 161 -23.25 -6.56 -17.71
CA TYR A 161 -22.36 -5.83 -18.62
C TYR A 161 -21.07 -5.40 -17.92
N ASP A 162 -21.17 -4.97 -16.67
CA ASP A 162 -20.04 -4.45 -15.90
C ASP A 162 -19.13 -5.57 -15.33
N VAL A 163 -19.69 -6.76 -15.05
CA VAL A 163 -18.93 -7.89 -14.48
C VAL A 163 -18.13 -8.65 -15.54
N ALA A 164 -18.61 -8.69 -16.80
CA ALA A 164 -18.01 -9.38 -17.96
C ALA A 164 -17.70 -10.88 -17.75
N ALA A 165 -17.67 -11.67 -18.83
CA ALA A 165 -17.30 -13.09 -18.73
C ALA A 165 -15.79 -13.28 -18.51
N ASN A 166 -14.98 -12.39 -19.08
CA ASN A 166 -13.55 -12.34 -18.82
C ASN A 166 -13.28 -11.31 -17.71
N PRO A 167 -12.74 -11.71 -16.54
CA PRO A 167 -12.43 -10.77 -15.45
C PRO A 167 -11.50 -9.63 -15.88
N ALA A 168 -10.68 -9.82 -16.92
CA ALA A 168 -9.81 -8.78 -17.48
C ALA A 168 -10.56 -7.68 -18.26
N GLU A 169 -11.81 -7.94 -18.67
CA GLU A 169 -12.66 -6.98 -19.40
C GLU A 169 -13.68 -6.31 -18.47
N SER A 170 -13.72 -6.72 -17.21
CA SER A 170 -14.66 -6.20 -16.21
C SER A 170 -14.42 -4.72 -15.91
N SER A 171 -15.46 -4.04 -15.42
CA SER A 171 -15.37 -2.66 -14.95
C SER A 171 -14.35 -2.49 -13.81
N PHE A 172 -14.22 -3.52 -12.96
CA PHE A 172 -13.23 -3.61 -11.90
C PHE A 172 -11.82 -3.50 -12.47
N ARG A 173 -11.51 -4.27 -13.52
CA ARG A 173 -10.20 -4.24 -14.16
C ARG A 173 -9.92 -2.89 -14.81
N ARG A 174 -10.89 -2.32 -15.53
CA ARG A 174 -10.75 -1.00 -16.16
C ARG A 174 -10.44 0.11 -15.15
N ALA A 175 -11.10 0.10 -13.99
CA ALA A 175 -10.85 1.07 -12.93
C ALA A 175 -9.50 0.83 -12.24
N LEU A 176 -9.16 -0.43 -11.94
CA LEU A 176 -7.85 -0.81 -11.39
C LEU A 176 -6.69 -0.40 -12.31
N ASP A 177 -6.88 -0.48 -13.63
CA ASP A 177 -5.81 -0.23 -14.58
C ASP A 177 -5.33 1.23 -14.59
N VAL A 178 -6.23 2.18 -14.33
CA VAL A 178 -5.92 3.62 -14.30
C VAL A 178 -5.64 4.17 -12.89
N ALA A 179 -5.92 3.40 -11.83
CA ALA A 179 -5.77 3.84 -10.46
C ALA A 179 -4.30 4.05 -10.07
N GLU A 180 -4.04 5.06 -9.21
CA GLU A 180 -2.73 5.29 -8.57
C GLU A 180 -2.45 4.22 -7.49
N GLY A 181 -3.51 3.66 -6.90
CA GLY A 181 -3.43 2.67 -5.86
C GLY A 181 -4.76 1.99 -5.56
N THR A 182 -4.68 0.93 -4.77
CA THR A 182 -5.81 0.15 -4.26
C THR A 182 -5.92 0.36 -2.74
N LEU A 183 -7.13 0.65 -2.28
CA LEU A 183 -7.50 0.68 -0.87
C LEU A 183 -8.37 -0.53 -0.56
N SER A 184 -7.83 -1.52 0.18
CA SER A 184 -8.66 -2.58 0.77
C SER A 184 -9.30 -2.09 2.06
N ILE A 185 -10.62 -2.26 2.19
CA ILE A 185 -11.34 -1.98 3.44
C ILE A 185 -11.86 -3.29 4.02
N LEU A 186 -11.49 -3.55 5.28
CA LEU A 186 -11.76 -4.80 5.97
C LEU A 186 -12.73 -4.59 7.15
N ASP A 187 -13.69 -5.49 7.26
CA ASP A 187 -14.47 -5.67 8.48
C ASP A 187 -13.65 -6.44 9.54
N ASP A 188 -14.23 -6.63 10.74
CA ASP A 188 -13.54 -7.26 11.87
C ASP A 188 -13.17 -8.75 11.62
N ALA A 189 -13.67 -9.36 10.54
CA ALA A 189 -13.40 -10.75 10.18
C ALA A 189 -12.64 -10.90 8.85
N ALA A 190 -12.15 -9.79 8.27
CA ALA A 190 -11.47 -9.78 6.97
C ALA A 190 -12.26 -10.48 5.85
N ARG A 191 -13.60 -10.40 5.88
CA ARG A 191 -14.49 -11.14 4.96
C ARG A 191 -14.31 -10.78 3.50
N ALA A 192 -13.72 -9.62 3.20
CA ALA A 192 -13.31 -9.27 1.85
C ALA A 192 -12.44 -10.37 1.23
N TYR A 193 -11.50 -10.96 1.98
CA TYR A 193 -10.61 -12.00 1.49
C TYR A 193 -11.24 -13.40 1.41
N GLU A 194 -12.52 -13.53 1.80
CA GLU A 194 -13.33 -14.72 1.49
C GLU A 194 -14.03 -14.59 0.12
N ARG A 195 -13.94 -13.42 -0.53
CA ARG A 195 -14.66 -13.10 -1.77
C ARG A 195 -13.68 -13.10 -2.95
N VAL A 196 -13.96 -13.94 -3.94
CA VAL A 196 -13.04 -14.16 -5.06
C VAL A 196 -12.81 -12.91 -5.93
N TRP A 197 -13.78 -12.01 -6.03
CA TRP A 197 -13.60 -10.71 -6.69
C TRP A 197 -12.59 -9.83 -5.95
N CYS A 198 -12.63 -9.80 -4.61
CA CYS A 198 -11.64 -9.06 -3.83
C CYS A 198 -10.25 -9.69 -3.94
N GLU A 199 -10.17 -11.02 -3.96
CA GLU A 199 -8.89 -11.72 -4.21
C GLU A 199 -8.34 -11.44 -5.61
N TYR A 200 -9.20 -11.34 -6.63
CA TYR A 200 -8.78 -10.90 -7.97
C TYR A 200 -8.24 -9.47 -7.95
N GLU A 201 -8.91 -8.55 -7.25
CA GLU A 201 -8.47 -7.16 -7.11
C GLU A 201 -7.11 -7.08 -6.41
N VAL A 202 -6.88 -7.91 -5.37
CA VAL A 202 -5.57 -8.06 -4.71
C VAL A 202 -4.54 -8.60 -5.69
N PHE A 203 -4.82 -9.69 -6.40
CA PHE A 203 -3.92 -10.24 -7.41
C PHE A 203 -3.48 -9.19 -8.44
N VAL A 204 -4.44 -8.48 -9.04
CA VAL A 204 -4.16 -7.43 -10.04
C VAL A 204 -3.33 -6.30 -9.42
N THR A 205 -3.66 -5.88 -8.20
CA THR A 205 -2.92 -4.86 -7.45
C THR A 205 -1.46 -5.27 -7.25
N LEU A 206 -1.23 -6.52 -6.82
CA LEU A 206 0.12 -7.05 -6.58
C LEU A 206 0.92 -7.19 -7.88
N GLU A 207 0.30 -7.61 -8.99
CA GLU A 207 0.98 -7.67 -10.29
C GLU A 207 1.34 -6.26 -10.81
N LYS A 208 0.46 -5.27 -10.65
CA LYS A 208 0.74 -3.88 -11.03
C LYS A 208 1.91 -3.31 -10.21
N ALA A 209 1.92 -3.55 -8.90
CA ALA A 209 2.96 -3.05 -7.99
C ALA A 209 4.39 -3.57 -8.33
N LYS A 210 4.51 -4.64 -9.13
CA LYS A 210 5.82 -5.14 -9.62
C LYS A 210 6.44 -4.24 -10.69
N THR A 211 5.62 -3.52 -11.46
CA THR A 211 6.06 -2.79 -12.67
C THR A 211 5.74 -1.30 -12.65
N THR A 212 4.89 -0.86 -11.72
CA THR A 212 4.50 0.54 -11.56
C THR A 212 4.57 0.96 -10.09
N ALA A 213 4.40 2.24 -9.82
CA ALA A 213 4.31 2.78 -8.46
C ALA A 213 2.93 2.55 -7.80
N HIS A 214 2.16 1.53 -8.24
CA HIS A 214 0.83 1.23 -7.73
C HIS A 214 0.88 0.89 -6.23
N LEU A 215 0.17 1.67 -5.42
CA LEU A 215 0.15 1.51 -3.97
C LEU A 215 -0.93 0.53 -3.52
N PHE A 216 -0.70 -0.20 -2.43
CA PHE A 216 -1.72 -1.03 -1.79
C PHE A 216 -1.85 -0.70 -0.30
N ASP A 217 -2.95 -0.02 0.04
CA ASP A 217 -3.29 0.40 1.40
C ASP A 217 -4.44 -0.45 1.96
N ILE A 218 -4.42 -0.72 3.26
CA ILE A 218 -5.42 -1.54 3.93
C ILE A 218 -5.95 -0.81 5.16
N TYR A 219 -7.26 -0.62 5.25
CA TYR A 219 -7.92 0.08 6.35
C TYR A 219 -9.04 -0.77 6.96
N THR A 220 -9.29 -0.54 8.23
CA THR A 220 -10.42 -1.13 8.97
C THR A 220 -10.98 -0.09 9.94
N TYR A 221 -12.26 -0.22 10.29
CA TYR A 221 -12.86 0.59 11.34
C TYR A 221 -12.90 -0.20 12.64
N HIS A 222 -12.01 0.15 13.58
CA HIS A 222 -11.83 -0.60 14.81
C HIS A 222 -11.83 0.32 16.04
N LYS A 223 -12.53 -0.07 17.11
CA LYS A 223 -12.67 0.71 18.35
C LYS A 223 -13.06 2.17 18.09
N HIS A 224 -14.11 2.36 17.27
CA HIS A 224 -14.68 3.66 16.89
C HIS A 224 -13.76 4.59 16.08
N GLN A 225 -12.69 4.07 15.47
CA GLN A 225 -11.81 4.87 14.62
C GLN A 225 -11.29 4.05 13.44
N PRO A 226 -11.08 4.67 12.26
CA PRO A 226 -10.34 4.04 11.19
C PRO A 226 -8.88 3.81 11.58
N ARG A 227 -8.37 2.62 11.27
CA ARG A 227 -6.97 2.19 11.43
C ARG A 227 -6.48 1.69 10.08
N GLY A 228 -5.30 2.10 9.68
CA GLY A 228 -4.76 1.75 8.37
C GLY A 228 -3.30 1.35 8.44
N ILE A 229 -2.92 0.44 7.55
CA ILE A 229 -1.55 0.09 7.19
C ILE A 229 -1.36 0.49 5.73
N THR A 230 -0.23 1.12 5.41
CA THR A 230 -0.05 1.77 4.11
C THR A 230 1.21 1.31 3.42
N ASP A 231 1.15 1.25 2.09
CA ASP A 231 2.34 1.09 1.26
C ASP A 231 3.17 2.36 1.22
N GLY A 232 4.43 2.21 1.64
CA GLY A 232 5.33 3.34 1.80
C GLY A 232 4.88 4.30 2.91
N ILE A 233 5.24 5.56 2.75
CA ILE A 233 4.91 6.63 3.70
C ILE A 233 3.77 7.47 3.14
N THR A 234 2.96 8.04 4.02
CA THR A 234 2.00 9.07 3.63
C THR A 234 2.55 10.46 3.86
N GLU A 235 1.93 11.46 3.24
CA GLU A 235 2.26 12.89 3.43
C GLU A 235 2.03 13.33 4.89
N GLY A 236 1.19 12.61 5.63
CA GLY A 236 1.07 12.76 7.09
C GLY A 236 2.37 12.43 7.83
N ASP A 237 3.09 11.40 7.40
CA ASP A 237 4.35 10.93 8.03
C ASP A 237 5.52 11.89 7.76
N ARG A 238 5.45 12.66 6.68
CA ARG A 238 6.49 13.64 6.30
C ARG A 238 6.45 14.95 7.11
N ARG A 239 5.53 15.14 8.06
CA ARG A 239 5.39 16.39 8.82
C ARG A 239 6.55 16.60 9.81
N GLY A 240 7.38 17.62 9.61
CA GLY A 240 8.46 18.01 10.52
C GLY A 240 9.84 17.70 9.95
N ALA A 241 10.86 17.51 10.80
CA ALA A 241 12.16 17.07 10.34
C ALA A 241 12.07 15.72 9.61
N SER A 242 12.83 15.58 8.52
CA SER A 242 12.84 14.43 7.62
C SER A 242 13.23 13.12 8.31
N TRP A 243 13.93 13.16 9.45
CA TRP A 243 14.51 11.96 10.12
C TRP A 243 13.59 11.25 11.13
N TRP A 244 12.27 11.54 11.11
CA TRP A 244 11.32 11.05 12.12
C TRP A 244 10.05 10.45 11.52
N TRP A 245 10.03 10.22 10.21
CA TRP A 245 8.81 9.72 9.56
C TRP A 245 8.51 8.27 9.96
N GLU A 246 9.55 7.48 10.27
CA GLU A 246 9.50 6.06 10.62
C GLU A 246 8.66 5.87 11.89
N ASP A 247 8.91 6.71 12.90
CA ASP A 247 8.19 6.70 14.17
C ASP A 247 6.75 7.17 14.01
N ARG A 248 6.50 8.12 13.10
CA ARG A 248 5.15 8.62 12.80
C ARG A 248 4.32 7.56 12.08
N LYS A 249 4.91 6.90 11.06
CA LYS A 249 4.30 5.76 10.37
C LYS A 249 4.00 4.65 11.36
N TRP A 250 4.99 4.23 12.16
CA TRP A 250 4.79 3.23 13.22
C TRP A 250 3.66 3.62 14.18
N SER A 251 3.67 4.85 14.70
CA SER A 251 2.67 5.32 15.66
C SER A 251 1.25 5.32 15.10
N ARG A 252 1.08 5.58 13.80
CA ARG A 252 -0.19 5.44 13.09
C ARG A 252 -0.61 3.98 13.00
N GLU A 253 0.29 3.12 12.54
CA GLU A 253 -0.02 1.76 12.09
C GLU A 253 -0.10 0.76 13.25
N LYS A 254 0.59 0.99 14.37
CA LYS A 254 0.61 0.10 15.55
C LYS A 254 -0.76 -0.20 16.18
N ASN A 255 -1.79 0.60 15.84
CA ASN A 255 -3.15 0.43 16.34
C ASN A 255 -4.04 -0.38 15.37
N PHE A 256 -3.48 -0.88 14.26
CA PHE A 256 -4.17 -1.86 13.43
C PHE A 256 -4.39 -3.15 14.25
N PRO A 257 -5.59 -3.78 14.19
CA PRO A 257 -5.90 -4.90 15.08
C PRO A 257 -5.06 -6.13 14.73
N VAL A 258 -4.28 -6.64 15.68
CA VAL A 258 -3.40 -7.81 15.46
C VAL A 258 -4.24 -9.04 15.13
N GLU A 259 -5.37 -9.22 15.80
CA GLU A 259 -6.26 -10.36 15.57
C GLU A 259 -6.83 -10.33 14.14
N LEU A 260 -7.11 -9.14 13.60
CA LEU A 260 -7.53 -8.97 12.21
C LEU A 260 -6.38 -9.25 11.23
N ALA A 261 -5.17 -8.80 11.53
CA ALA A 261 -3.99 -9.09 10.73
C ALA A 261 -3.72 -10.61 10.68
N GLU A 262 -3.82 -11.30 11.83
CA GLU A 262 -3.67 -12.75 11.92
C GLU A 262 -4.79 -13.50 11.18
N ALA A 263 -6.04 -13.00 11.23
CA ALA A 263 -7.14 -13.56 10.46
C ALA A 263 -6.92 -13.39 8.95
N ALA A 264 -6.48 -12.21 8.50
CA ALA A 264 -6.17 -11.95 7.10
C ALA A 264 -4.99 -12.79 6.58
N MET A 265 -4.01 -13.13 7.43
CA MET A 265 -2.93 -14.07 7.11
C MET A 265 -3.40 -15.53 6.93
N GLN A 266 -4.69 -15.83 7.12
CA GLN A 266 -5.28 -17.14 6.81
C GLN A 266 -5.97 -17.17 5.44
N ALA A 267 -6.12 -16.02 4.77
CA ALA A 267 -6.78 -15.94 3.48
C ALA A 267 -6.09 -16.84 2.46
N GLN A 268 -6.87 -17.53 1.64
CA GLN A 268 -6.36 -18.36 0.55
C GLN A 268 -7.21 -18.12 -0.68
N VAL A 269 -6.59 -17.56 -1.72
CA VAL A 269 -7.30 -17.18 -2.95
C VAL A 269 -8.08 -18.35 -3.56
N GLN A 270 -7.51 -19.55 -3.55
CA GLN A 270 -8.14 -20.76 -4.08
C GLN A 270 -9.39 -21.22 -3.32
N LEU A 271 -9.59 -20.75 -2.08
CA LEU A 271 -10.75 -21.04 -1.24
C LEU A 271 -11.83 -19.94 -1.31
N ALA A 272 -11.56 -18.84 -2.01
CA ALA A 272 -12.47 -17.71 -2.07
C ALA A 272 -13.75 -18.05 -2.85
N MET A 273 -14.85 -17.42 -2.42
CA MET A 273 -16.20 -17.72 -2.89
C MET A 273 -16.78 -16.58 -3.72
N ALA A 274 -17.68 -16.91 -4.64
CA ALA A 274 -18.52 -15.96 -5.37
C ALA A 274 -20.00 -16.25 -5.11
N SER A 275 -20.83 -15.22 -5.26
CA SER A 275 -22.28 -15.39 -5.34
C SER A 275 -22.70 -16.11 -6.63
N VAL A 276 -21.89 -16.01 -7.69
CA VAL A 276 -22.04 -16.71 -8.97
C VAL A 276 -20.81 -17.57 -9.19
N ASP A 277 -20.94 -18.90 -9.17
CA ASP A 277 -19.78 -19.81 -9.21
C ASP A 277 -18.94 -19.69 -10.51
N ALA A 278 -19.56 -19.26 -11.61
CA ALA A 278 -18.84 -18.97 -12.86
C ALA A 278 -17.74 -17.91 -12.66
N ASP A 279 -18.00 -16.86 -11.88
CA ASP A 279 -17.00 -15.83 -11.56
C ASP A 279 -15.80 -16.45 -10.82
N ARG A 280 -16.07 -17.33 -9.86
CA ARG A 280 -15.01 -18.04 -9.12
C ARG A 280 -14.15 -18.86 -10.07
N ILE A 281 -14.78 -19.60 -10.99
CA ILE A 281 -14.07 -20.41 -11.98
C ILE A 281 -13.22 -19.53 -12.89
N HIS A 282 -13.81 -18.49 -13.49
CA HIS A 282 -13.13 -17.59 -14.43
C HIS A 282 -11.99 -16.82 -13.78
N ILE A 283 -12.18 -16.32 -12.55
CA ILE A 283 -11.13 -15.60 -11.81
C ILE A 283 -9.96 -16.50 -11.46
N LEU A 284 -10.22 -17.67 -10.89
CA LEU A 284 -9.16 -18.58 -10.47
C LEU A 284 -8.32 -19.02 -11.68
N ASN A 285 -8.96 -19.31 -12.81
CA ASN A 285 -8.28 -19.58 -14.08
C ASN A 285 -7.56 -18.36 -14.66
N SER A 286 -8.09 -17.14 -14.46
CA SER A 286 -7.38 -15.92 -14.85
C SER A 286 -6.10 -15.71 -14.04
N ILE A 287 -6.12 -16.00 -12.73
CA ILE A 287 -4.95 -15.85 -11.86
C ILE A 287 -3.85 -16.81 -12.29
N VAL A 288 -4.19 -18.09 -12.52
CA VAL A 288 -3.21 -19.09 -12.97
C VAL A 288 -2.77 -18.91 -14.43
N GLY A 289 -3.42 -18.01 -15.18
CA GLY A 289 -3.10 -17.72 -16.57
C GLY A 289 -3.55 -18.82 -17.54
N ALA A 290 -4.65 -19.52 -17.22
CA ALA A 290 -5.20 -20.56 -18.08
C ALA A 290 -5.76 -19.99 -19.38
N HIS A 291 -5.61 -20.73 -20.48
CA HIS A 291 -6.17 -20.35 -21.78
C HIS A 291 -7.70 -20.50 -21.84
N ASP A 292 -8.25 -21.51 -21.15
CA ASP A 292 -9.68 -21.73 -21.04
C ASP A 292 -10.15 -21.31 -19.64
N LEU A 293 -10.88 -20.20 -19.56
CA LEU A 293 -11.42 -19.70 -18.30
C LEU A 293 -12.48 -20.63 -17.71
N ASN A 294 -13.14 -21.48 -18.51
CA ASN A 294 -14.18 -22.41 -18.04
C ASN A 294 -13.62 -23.74 -17.51
N ALA A 295 -12.31 -23.96 -17.60
CA ALA A 295 -11.67 -25.16 -17.09
C ALA A 295 -11.93 -25.32 -15.58
N VAL A 296 -11.83 -26.53 -15.04
CA VAL A 296 -11.87 -26.72 -13.58
C VAL A 296 -10.62 -26.05 -12.99
N PRO A 297 -10.75 -25.03 -12.12
CA PRO A 297 -9.59 -24.38 -11.55
C PRO A 297 -8.77 -25.37 -10.73
N PRO A 298 -7.43 -25.31 -10.78
CA PRO A 298 -6.59 -26.18 -9.97
C PRO A 298 -6.84 -25.90 -8.47
N LEU A 299 -6.70 -26.95 -7.64
CA LEU A 299 -6.80 -26.79 -6.18
C LEU A 299 -5.57 -26.12 -5.58
N GLU A 300 -4.40 -26.30 -6.22
CA GLU A 300 -3.12 -25.75 -5.82
C GLU A 300 -2.39 -25.22 -7.06
N HIS A 301 -1.71 -24.08 -6.93
CA HIS A 301 -0.93 -23.50 -8.02
C HIS A 301 0.07 -22.48 -7.45
N GLU A 302 1.29 -22.43 -7.99
CA GLU A 302 2.35 -21.50 -7.53
C GLU A 302 1.89 -20.03 -7.54
N ARG A 303 1.10 -19.63 -8.54
CA ARG A 303 0.53 -18.27 -8.57
C ARG A 303 -0.44 -17.97 -7.43
N TYR A 304 -1.18 -18.96 -6.94
CA TYR A 304 -2.00 -18.76 -5.73
C TYR A 304 -1.10 -18.55 -4.52
N ASP A 305 -0.04 -19.37 -4.40
CA ASP A 305 0.92 -19.25 -3.30
C ASP A 305 1.58 -17.87 -3.29
N VAL A 306 1.98 -17.36 -4.46
CA VAL A 306 2.55 -16.01 -4.60
C VAL A 306 1.58 -14.92 -4.15
N VAL A 307 0.30 -15.00 -4.52
CA VAL A 307 -0.72 -14.04 -4.07
C VAL A 307 -0.92 -14.13 -2.56
N ASN A 308 -1.11 -15.34 -2.05
CA ASN A 308 -1.32 -15.62 -0.64
C ASN A 308 -0.15 -15.12 0.22
N THR A 309 1.09 -15.54 -0.07
CA THR A 309 2.27 -15.14 0.74
C THR A 309 2.53 -13.64 0.66
N THR A 310 2.29 -13.01 -0.48
CA THR A 310 2.49 -11.56 -0.64
C THR A 310 1.43 -10.76 0.11
N LEU A 311 0.16 -11.18 0.08
CA LEU A 311 -0.89 -10.58 0.91
C LEU A 311 -0.59 -10.77 2.40
N HIS A 312 -0.25 -11.99 2.81
CA HIS A 312 0.04 -12.30 4.21
C HIS A 312 1.26 -11.54 4.72
N ALA A 313 2.30 -11.35 3.90
CA ALA A 313 3.50 -10.63 4.30
C ALA A 313 3.21 -9.16 4.66
N ARG A 314 2.21 -8.54 4.04
CA ARG A 314 1.80 -7.16 4.36
C ARG A 314 1.25 -7.05 5.77
N PHE A 315 0.39 -8.00 6.17
CA PHE A 315 -0.10 -8.11 7.54
C PHE A 315 0.99 -8.52 8.53
N ALA A 316 1.85 -9.46 8.13
CA ALA A 316 2.96 -9.92 8.94
C ALA A 316 3.91 -8.75 9.29
N LEU A 317 4.30 -7.94 8.31
CA LEU A 317 5.15 -6.76 8.51
C LEU A 317 4.51 -5.73 9.43
N ALA A 318 3.20 -5.48 9.29
CA ALA A 318 2.49 -4.52 10.15
C ALA A 318 2.44 -4.95 11.62
N ALA A 319 2.31 -6.25 11.88
CA ALA A 319 2.25 -6.80 13.24
C ALA A 319 3.64 -7.17 13.82
N LEU A 320 4.69 -7.21 13.00
CA LEU A 320 5.99 -7.77 13.36
C LEU A 320 6.59 -7.16 14.62
N LYS A 321 6.56 -5.83 14.75
CA LYS A 321 7.06 -5.14 15.94
C LYS A 321 6.27 -5.47 17.20
N LEU A 322 4.93 -5.54 17.11
CA LEU A 322 4.10 -5.93 18.26
C LEU A 322 4.46 -7.34 18.72
N MET A 323 4.79 -8.24 17.79
CA MET A 323 5.22 -9.60 18.13
C MET A 323 6.59 -9.63 18.80
N VAL A 324 7.53 -8.80 18.35
CA VAL A 324 8.84 -8.62 19.01
C VAL A 324 8.68 -8.08 20.43
N GLU A 325 7.97 -6.96 20.60
CA GLU A 325 7.71 -6.33 21.91
C GLU A 325 7.01 -7.30 22.88
N ALA A 326 6.07 -8.11 22.37
CA ALA A 326 5.34 -9.10 23.14
C ALA A 326 6.09 -10.43 23.35
N ARG A 327 7.35 -10.55 22.87
CA ARG A 327 8.17 -11.78 22.93
C ARG A 327 7.45 -13.02 22.40
N ARG A 328 6.69 -12.85 21.32
CA ARG A 328 5.97 -13.93 20.64
C ARG A 328 6.87 -14.59 19.59
N SER A 329 6.49 -15.81 19.19
CA SER A 329 7.21 -16.51 18.12
C SER A 329 7.07 -15.77 16.80
N LEU A 330 8.20 -15.54 16.13
CA LEU A 330 8.26 -14.91 14.81
C LEU A 330 8.25 -15.94 13.68
N HIS A 331 8.30 -17.25 13.97
CA HIS A 331 8.50 -18.29 12.95
C HIS A 331 7.58 -18.15 11.73
N ARG A 332 6.26 -18.01 11.96
CA ARG A 332 5.28 -17.86 10.88
C ARG A 332 5.48 -16.54 10.11
N TYR A 333 5.79 -15.46 10.82
CA TYR A 333 6.02 -14.14 10.22
C TYR A 333 7.25 -14.17 9.32
N VAL A 334 8.36 -14.71 9.82
CA VAL A 334 9.60 -14.91 9.04
C VAL A 334 9.33 -15.74 7.79
N GLN A 335 8.67 -16.88 7.94
CA GLN A 335 8.37 -17.78 6.82
C GLN A 335 7.49 -17.12 5.75
N VAL A 336 6.47 -16.37 6.16
CA VAL A 336 5.57 -15.71 5.20
C VAL A 336 6.28 -14.57 4.47
N ILE A 337 7.04 -13.74 5.18
CA ILE A 337 7.74 -12.60 4.59
C ILE A 337 8.84 -13.09 3.64
N SER A 338 9.62 -14.10 4.02
CA SER A 338 10.73 -14.60 3.19
C SER A 338 10.26 -15.23 1.87
N ASN A 339 9.07 -15.85 1.86
CA ASN A 339 8.46 -16.45 0.67
C ASN A 339 7.56 -15.47 -0.12
N SER A 340 7.54 -14.20 0.27
CA SER A 340 6.71 -13.19 -0.39
C SER A 340 7.41 -12.54 -1.59
N GLN A 341 6.66 -11.80 -2.39
CA GLN A 341 7.18 -10.95 -3.46
C GLN A 341 7.24 -9.47 -3.04
N VAL A 342 7.36 -9.19 -1.73
CA VAL A 342 7.45 -7.81 -1.23
C VAL A 342 8.76 -7.17 -1.70
N THR A 343 8.64 -5.95 -2.23
CA THR A 343 9.78 -5.17 -2.74
C THR A 343 10.21 -4.05 -1.80
N ARG A 344 9.41 -3.74 -0.77
CA ARG A 344 9.67 -2.66 0.19
C ARG A 344 9.33 -3.08 1.61
N ILE A 345 10.29 -2.93 2.52
CA ILE A 345 10.13 -3.17 3.95
C ILE A 345 10.49 -1.93 4.74
N ASN A 346 9.67 -1.63 5.74
CA ASN A 346 9.80 -0.44 6.57
C ASN A 346 9.44 -0.78 8.01
N LEU A 347 10.43 -0.82 8.88
CA LEU A 347 10.28 -1.20 10.27
C LEU A 347 11.03 -0.21 11.17
N SER A 348 10.36 0.30 12.19
CA SER A 348 11.00 1.09 13.26
C SER A 348 10.90 0.34 14.58
N PHE A 349 12.03 -0.06 15.12
CA PHE A 349 12.26 -0.58 16.47
C PHE A 349 12.95 0.45 17.38
N ARG A 350 12.85 1.76 17.08
CA ARG A 350 13.45 2.81 17.92
C ARG A 350 13.12 2.60 19.41
N SER A 351 14.17 2.61 20.23
CA SER A 351 14.16 2.43 21.69
C SER A 351 13.51 1.12 22.16
N ASP A 352 13.46 0.11 21.31
CA ASP A 352 12.98 -1.23 21.67
C ASP A 352 13.99 -1.92 22.61
N GLN A 353 13.51 -2.35 23.78
CA GLN A 353 14.34 -2.95 24.83
C GLN A 353 14.34 -4.49 24.79
N VAL A 354 13.73 -5.08 23.77
CA VAL A 354 13.57 -6.52 23.58
C VAL A 354 14.29 -7.00 22.31
N LEU A 355 14.45 -6.13 21.32
CA LEU A 355 15.18 -6.42 20.09
C LEU A 355 16.64 -6.80 20.38
N SER A 356 16.94 -8.09 20.24
CA SER A 356 18.26 -8.69 20.46
C SER A 356 18.88 -9.16 19.15
N ASP A 357 20.17 -9.51 19.16
CA ASP A 357 20.87 -10.07 18.00
C ASP A 357 20.15 -11.31 17.42
N ALA A 358 19.63 -12.19 18.27
CA ALA A 358 18.88 -13.38 17.84
C ALA A 358 17.53 -13.03 17.19
N THR A 359 16.91 -11.93 17.62
CA THR A 359 15.69 -11.41 16.99
C THR A 359 16.03 -10.77 15.66
N LEU A 360 17.08 -9.95 15.60
CA LEU A 360 17.54 -9.31 14.37
C LEU A 360 17.96 -10.35 13.32
N GLN A 361 18.60 -11.45 13.73
CA GLN A 361 18.91 -12.57 12.84
C GLN A 361 17.64 -13.20 12.24
N GLN A 362 16.57 -13.34 13.01
CA GLN A 362 15.28 -13.82 12.49
C GLN A 362 14.65 -12.82 11.51
N LEU A 363 14.75 -11.53 11.79
CA LEU A 363 14.27 -10.47 10.88
C LEU A 363 15.10 -10.46 9.58
N ALA A 364 16.41 -10.63 9.67
CA ALA A 364 17.30 -10.74 8.53
C ALA A 364 16.96 -11.96 7.65
N ALA A 365 16.66 -13.11 8.27
CA ALA A 365 16.19 -14.29 7.55
C ALA A 365 14.79 -14.14 6.93
N ALA A 366 14.03 -13.12 7.32
CA ALA A 366 12.73 -12.81 6.76
C ALA A 366 12.81 -11.99 5.46
N LEU A 367 13.96 -11.38 5.14
CA LEU A 367 14.08 -10.49 3.99
C LEU A 367 13.89 -11.28 2.68
N PRO A 368 12.89 -10.94 1.84
CA PRO A 368 12.62 -11.65 0.60
C PRO A 368 13.66 -11.29 -0.47
N ALA A 369 13.95 -12.23 -1.37
CA ALA A 369 14.90 -12.03 -2.47
C ALA A 369 14.48 -10.92 -3.45
N THR A 370 13.21 -10.52 -3.45
CA THR A 370 12.66 -9.43 -4.27
C THR A 370 12.82 -8.04 -3.65
N LEU A 371 13.38 -7.94 -2.45
CA LEU A 371 13.48 -6.68 -1.72
C LEU A 371 14.39 -5.69 -2.44
N LYS A 372 13.87 -4.48 -2.67
CA LYS A 372 14.57 -3.35 -3.31
C LYS A 372 14.76 -2.17 -2.38
N ASP A 373 13.77 -1.93 -1.51
CA ASP A 373 13.77 -0.81 -0.58
C ASP A 373 13.70 -1.34 0.86
N LEU A 374 14.77 -1.15 1.63
CA LEU A 374 14.80 -1.51 3.04
C LEU A 374 14.96 -0.27 3.91
N CYS A 375 14.04 -0.08 4.86
CA CYS A 375 14.17 0.88 5.94
C CYS A 375 14.08 0.18 7.29
N LEU A 376 15.16 0.27 8.07
CA LEU A 376 15.26 -0.24 9.43
C LEU A 376 15.75 0.87 10.36
N ASN A 377 14.89 1.30 11.28
CA ASN A 377 15.27 2.19 12.37
C ASN A 377 15.38 1.36 13.65
N MET A 378 16.59 1.22 14.18
CA MET A 378 16.93 0.45 15.38
C MET A 378 17.76 1.31 16.34
N VAL A 379 17.44 2.61 16.44
CA VAL A 379 18.12 3.51 17.36
C VAL A 379 17.85 3.12 18.80
N ASP A 380 18.87 3.14 19.66
CA ASP A 380 18.72 2.96 21.11
C ASP A 380 18.13 1.59 21.50
N CYS A 381 18.50 0.55 20.76
CA CYS A 381 18.18 -0.85 21.01
C CYS A 381 19.30 -1.52 21.82
N THR A 382 19.22 -1.44 23.14
CA THR A 382 20.31 -1.76 24.08
C THR A 382 20.81 -3.20 24.08
N LEU A 383 20.09 -4.14 23.46
CA LEU A 383 20.47 -5.55 23.34
C LEU A 383 21.09 -5.92 21.98
N LEU A 384 21.27 -4.94 21.09
CA LEU A 384 21.97 -5.14 19.82
C LEU A 384 23.49 -4.97 20.00
N THR A 385 24.23 -5.88 19.39
CA THR A 385 25.69 -5.83 19.27
C THR A 385 26.11 -5.96 17.81
N ASP A 386 27.43 -5.92 17.55
CA ASP A 386 27.95 -6.11 16.19
C ASP A 386 27.51 -7.45 15.59
N GLN A 387 27.28 -8.49 16.41
CA GLN A 387 26.83 -9.80 15.94
C GLN A 387 25.48 -9.71 15.22
N GLY A 388 24.52 -8.96 15.76
CA GLY A 388 23.22 -8.75 15.13
C GLY A 388 23.34 -7.99 13.81
N ILE A 389 24.18 -6.95 13.79
CA ILE A 389 24.42 -6.13 12.59
C ILE A 389 25.14 -6.93 11.51
N GLN A 390 26.11 -7.77 11.87
CA GLN A 390 26.79 -8.69 10.96
C GLN A 390 25.82 -9.70 10.35
N ALA A 391 24.92 -10.27 11.15
CA ALA A 391 23.88 -11.18 10.64
C ALA A 391 22.93 -10.49 9.67
N LEU A 392 22.56 -9.23 9.94
CA LEU A 392 21.79 -8.40 9.02
C LEU A 392 22.58 -8.18 7.72
N ALA A 393 23.82 -7.71 7.81
CA ALA A 393 24.66 -7.41 6.65
C ALA A 393 24.83 -8.61 5.70
N LEU A 394 25.03 -9.82 6.25
CA LEU A 394 25.10 -11.05 5.45
C LEU A 394 23.79 -11.33 4.69
N ALA A 395 22.64 -10.99 5.28
CA ALA A 395 21.35 -11.14 4.60
C ALA A 395 21.10 -10.06 3.55
N LEU A 396 21.77 -8.91 3.63
CA LEU A 396 21.66 -7.83 2.63
C LEU A 396 22.50 -8.08 1.39
N GLU A 397 23.64 -8.76 1.50
CA GLU A 397 24.59 -9.02 0.40
C GLU A 397 23.95 -9.58 -0.89
N PRO A 398 23.04 -10.59 -0.85
CA PRO A 398 22.45 -11.12 -2.07
C PRO A 398 21.27 -10.30 -2.63
N LEU A 399 20.83 -9.24 -1.93
CA LEU A 399 19.61 -8.52 -2.27
C LEU A 399 19.87 -7.43 -3.33
N PRO A 400 18.97 -7.26 -4.31
CA PRO A 400 19.08 -6.23 -5.34
C PRO A 400 18.60 -4.87 -4.81
N LEU A 401 19.13 -4.42 -3.66
CA LEU A 401 18.69 -3.18 -3.02
C LEU A 401 19.00 -1.97 -3.91
N GLU A 402 17.97 -1.15 -4.12
CA GLU A 402 18.02 0.16 -4.77
C GLU A 402 18.09 1.26 -3.70
N SER A 403 17.44 1.04 -2.55
CA SER A 403 17.45 1.96 -1.40
C SER A 403 17.70 1.23 -0.08
N LEU A 404 18.66 1.71 0.69
CA LEU A 404 18.93 1.26 2.06
C LEU A 404 18.86 2.44 3.02
N HIS A 405 17.95 2.37 3.98
CA HIS A 405 17.89 3.23 5.15
C HIS A 405 18.14 2.40 6.39
N LEU A 406 19.26 2.65 7.06
CA LEU A 406 19.64 1.97 8.30
C LEU A 406 20.03 2.98 9.39
N ASP A 407 19.21 3.08 10.44
CA ASP A 407 19.51 3.89 11.63
C ASP A 407 19.84 2.98 12.80
N ILE A 408 21.12 2.92 13.17
CA ILE A 408 21.64 2.12 14.28
C ILE A 408 22.35 2.99 15.31
N ALA A 409 22.02 4.29 15.35
CA ALA A 409 22.56 5.23 16.32
C ALA A 409 22.26 4.83 17.77
N LYS A 410 23.09 5.30 18.70
CA LYS A 410 22.94 5.11 20.16
C LYS A 410 22.93 3.66 20.63
N ASN A 411 23.44 2.72 19.82
CA ASN A 411 23.64 1.33 20.23
C ASN A 411 25.07 1.10 20.75
N ALA A 412 25.30 -0.05 21.39
CA ALA A 412 26.62 -0.49 21.84
C ALA A 412 27.34 -1.26 20.71
N LEU A 413 27.74 -0.52 19.67
CA LEU A 413 28.40 -1.05 18.47
C LEU A 413 29.81 -0.49 18.32
N SER A 414 30.61 -1.12 17.46
CA SER A 414 31.95 -0.65 17.09
C SER A 414 32.14 -0.60 15.57
N ASP A 415 33.38 -0.32 15.13
CA ASP A 415 33.74 -0.22 13.72
C ASP A 415 33.40 -1.53 12.95
N GLU A 416 33.40 -2.69 13.63
CA GLU A 416 33.03 -3.99 13.08
C GLU A 416 31.60 -4.03 12.53
N ALA A 417 30.64 -3.37 13.19
CA ALA A 417 29.26 -3.29 12.68
C ALA A 417 29.19 -2.46 11.39
N VAL A 418 29.93 -1.34 11.33
CA VAL A 418 29.96 -0.46 10.16
C VAL A 418 30.66 -1.15 8.99
N GLN A 419 31.76 -1.84 9.25
CA GLN A 419 32.47 -2.64 8.26
C GLN A 419 31.58 -3.72 7.65
N ALA A 420 30.77 -4.40 8.46
CA ALA A 420 29.83 -5.39 7.98
C ALA A 420 28.78 -4.75 7.05
N VAL A 421 28.17 -3.63 7.46
CA VAL A 421 27.20 -2.91 6.61
C VAL A 421 27.86 -2.44 5.31
N ALA A 422 29.06 -1.87 5.39
CA ALA A 422 29.82 -1.41 4.23
C ALA A 422 30.06 -2.57 3.24
N ALA A 423 30.48 -3.74 3.72
CA ALA A 423 30.67 -4.93 2.88
C ALA A 423 29.37 -5.45 2.22
N SER A 424 28.20 -5.11 2.77
CA SER A 424 26.90 -5.50 2.21
C SER A 424 26.34 -4.55 1.14
N LEU A 425 26.98 -3.40 0.89
CA LEU A 425 26.49 -2.41 -0.07
C LEU A 425 26.68 -2.90 -1.51
N GLY A 426 25.59 -3.31 -2.15
CA GLY A 426 25.57 -3.80 -3.53
C GLY A 426 25.66 -2.71 -4.61
N GLU A 427 26.07 -3.09 -5.82
CA GLU A 427 26.24 -2.17 -6.97
C GLU A 427 24.92 -1.56 -7.48
N SER A 428 23.77 -2.16 -7.15
CA SER A 428 22.44 -1.65 -7.54
C SER A 428 21.98 -0.45 -6.73
N LEU A 429 22.63 -0.17 -5.60
CA LEU A 429 22.20 0.83 -4.63
C LEU A 429 22.31 2.25 -5.21
N GLN A 430 21.20 2.97 -5.15
CA GLN A 430 21.04 4.34 -5.63
C GLN A 430 20.85 5.33 -4.47
N HIS A 431 20.27 4.86 -3.36
CA HIS A 431 19.99 5.69 -2.19
C HIS A 431 20.53 5.02 -0.93
N LEU A 432 21.48 5.69 -0.27
CA LEU A 432 22.02 5.27 1.01
C LEU A 432 21.67 6.29 2.07
N TRP A 433 20.94 5.86 3.07
CA TRP A 433 20.73 6.59 4.31
C TRP A 433 21.31 5.73 5.42
N PHE A 434 22.33 6.24 6.11
CA PHE A 434 23.00 5.48 7.15
C PHE A 434 23.39 6.35 8.34
N SER A 435 22.99 5.92 9.54
CA SER A 435 23.26 6.64 10.78
C SER A 435 23.82 5.70 11.83
N VAL A 436 24.99 6.06 12.34
CA VAL A 436 25.73 5.41 13.43
C VAL A 436 26.09 6.44 14.52
N GLY A 437 25.25 7.46 14.67
CA GLY A 437 25.51 8.58 15.58
C GLY A 437 25.51 8.19 17.06
N HIS A 438 26.26 8.93 17.86
CA HIS A 438 26.39 8.82 19.31
C HIS A 438 26.88 7.44 19.79
N ILE A 439 27.72 6.78 19.00
CA ILE A 439 28.38 5.53 19.36
C ILE A 439 29.85 5.83 19.66
N THR A 440 30.31 5.48 20.86
CA THR A 440 31.64 5.90 21.35
C THR A 440 32.80 5.14 20.74
N ASP A 441 32.55 3.94 20.22
CA ASP A 441 33.56 3.05 19.67
C ASP A 441 33.66 3.09 18.14
N ILE A 442 32.97 4.05 17.51
CA ILE A 442 33.13 4.39 16.10
C ILE A 442 34.31 5.34 15.92
N SER A 443 35.25 4.96 15.04
CA SER A 443 36.45 5.69 14.69
C SER A 443 36.56 5.94 13.17
N ASP A 444 37.68 6.51 12.71
CA ASP A 444 37.90 6.74 11.27
C ASP A 444 37.86 5.46 10.44
N VAL A 445 38.08 4.28 11.04
CA VAL A 445 37.94 2.97 10.37
C VAL A 445 36.56 2.83 9.74
N SER A 446 35.51 3.28 10.42
CA SER A 446 34.13 3.28 9.89
C SER A 446 33.98 4.15 8.64
N GLY A 447 34.51 5.37 8.68
CA GLY A 447 34.47 6.31 7.55
C GLY A 447 35.29 5.83 6.34
N GLU A 448 36.49 5.31 6.60
CA GLU A 448 37.37 4.71 5.59
C GLU A 448 36.70 3.49 4.95
N SER A 449 36.10 2.60 5.75
CA SER A 449 35.43 1.39 5.25
C SER A 449 34.28 1.74 4.30
N LEU A 450 33.41 2.69 4.70
CA LEU A 450 32.33 3.16 3.83
C LEU A 450 32.87 3.79 2.54
N ALA A 451 33.91 4.62 2.63
CA ALA A 451 34.52 5.27 1.48
C ALA A 451 35.06 4.26 0.44
N THR A 452 35.54 3.09 0.87
CA THR A 452 36.10 2.09 -0.07
C THR A 452 35.07 1.36 -0.93
N VAL A 453 33.78 1.41 -0.55
CA VAL A 453 32.73 0.57 -1.14
C VAL A 453 31.51 1.36 -1.63
N LEU A 454 31.60 2.69 -1.69
CA LEU A 454 30.49 3.52 -2.19
C LEU A 454 30.09 3.08 -3.61
N PRO A 455 28.82 2.68 -3.84
CA PRO A 455 28.39 2.18 -5.14
C PRO A 455 28.47 3.26 -6.22
N ALA A 456 28.96 2.91 -7.41
CA ALA A 456 29.11 3.86 -8.53
C ALA A 456 27.76 4.44 -9.02
N ARG A 457 26.65 3.78 -8.70
CA ARG A 457 25.29 4.20 -9.05
C ARG A 457 24.63 5.10 -8.00
N LEU A 458 25.29 5.38 -6.88
CA LEU A 458 24.71 6.14 -5.79
C LEU A 458 24.37 7.57 -6.23
N GLU A 459 23.11 7.94 -6.07
CA GLU A 459 22.56 9.24 -6.45
C GLU A 459 22.28 10.13 -5.24
N SER A 460 21.96 9.51 -4.09
CA SER A 460 21.68 10.19 -2.84
C SER A 460 22.36 9.48 -1.68
N MET A 461 23.05 10.26 -0.84
CA MET A 461 23.75 9.78 0.35
C MET A 461 23.44 10.66 1.56
N PHE A 462 22.89 10.04 2.61
CA PHE A 462 22.88 10.57 3.96
C PHE A 462 23.80 9.73 4.84
N LEU A 463 24.76 10.37 5.52
CA LEU A 463 25.62 9.74 6.51
C LEU A 463 25.66 10.56 7.79
N SER A 464 25.30 9.92 8.90
CA SER A 464 25.41 10.51 10.24
C SER A 464 26.41 9.77 11.12
N LEU A 465 27.48 10.49 11.48
CA LEU A 465 28.48 10.11 12.47
C LEU A 465 28.45 11.05 13.69
N ALA A 466 27.39 11.85 13.81
CA ALA A 466 27.25 12.87 14.85
C ALA A 466 27.46 12.27 16.25
N GLY A 467 28.28 12.92 17.08
CA GLY A 467 28.59 12.49 18.43
C GLY A 467 29.57 11.31 18.55
N CYS A 468 30.08 10.77 17.44
CA CYS A 468 31.17 9.79 17.46
C CYS A 468 32.49 10.49 17.78
N ARG A 469 33.01 10.27 18.99
CA ARG A 469 34.09 11.09 19.56
C ARG A 469 35.48 10.78 19.01
N LYS A 470 35.66 9.64 18.33
CA LYS A 470 36.94 9.20 17.75
C LYS A 470 37.05 9.52 16.25
N ILE A 471 36.05 10.19 15.66
CA ILE A 471 36.07 10.63 14.25
C ILE A 471 36.95 11.86 14.10
N THR A 472 37.89 11.80 13.16
CA THR A 472 38.82 12.89 12.82
C THR A 472 38.67 13.29 11.35
N GLY A 473 39.54 14.20 10.89
CA GLY A 473 39.55 14.64 9.50
C GLY A 473 39.80 13.54 8.47
N LYS A 474 40.40 12.41 8.87
CA LYS A 474 40.64 11.27 7.98
C LYS A 474 39.36 10.70 7.36
N THR A 475 38.27 10.68 8.14
CA THR A 475 36.95 10.26 7.64
C THR A 475 36.49 11.17 6.49
N LEU A 476 36.58 12.49 6.67
CA LEU A 476 36.18 13.46 5.65
C LEU A 476 37.05 13.39 4.40
N GLU A 477 38.36 13.24 4.58
CA GLU A 477 39.29 13.05 3.47
C GLU A 477 38.98 11.77 2.68
N SER A 478 38.69 10.67 3.36
CA SER A 478 38.42 9.39 2.71
C SER A 478 37.11 9.44 1.94
N LEU A 479 36.04 9.97 2.54
CA LEU A 479 34.75 10.14 1.88
C LEU A 479 34.86 11.07 0.66
N GLY A 480 35.55 12.21 0.81
CA GLY A 480 35.78 13.15 -0.27
C GLY A 480 36.37 12.50 -1.52
N ARG A 481 37.35 11.61 -1.37
CA ARG A 481 38.03 10.95 -2.49
C ARG A 481 37.17 9.89 -3.18
N SER A 482 36.09 9.47 -2.54
CA SER A 482 35.32 8.30 -2.93
C SER A 482 33.91 8.60 -3.43
N PHE A 483 33.47 9.87 -3.39
CA PHE A 483 32.11 10.18 -3.85
C PHE A 483 31.91 9.80 -5.33
N PRO A 484 30.83 9.08 -5.65
CA PRO A 484 30.57 8.67 -7.03
C PRO A 484 30.09 9.84 -7.89
N LEU A 485 30.41 9.79 -9.19
CA LEU A 485 30.09 10.85 -10.16
C LEU A 485 28.59 11.15 -10.29
N LYS A 486 27.73 10.17 -9.99
CA LYS A 486 26.28 10.30 -10.07
C LYS A 486 25.64 10.95 -8.84
N LEU A 487 26.43 11.19 -7.79
CA LEU A 487 25.91 11.72 -6.53
C LEU A 487 25.38 13.14 -6.76
N SER A 488 24.09 13.32 -6.50
CA SER A 488 23.37 14.59 -6.71
C SER A 488 22.84 15.17 -5.40
N HIS A 489 22.63 14.34 -4.38
CA HIS A 489 22.19 14.78 -3.05
C HIS A 489 23.13 14.20 -2.00
N LEU A 490 23.74 15.09 -1.20
CA LEU A 490 24.69 14.69 -0.15
C LEU A 490 24.34 15.39 1.15
N GLU A 491 24.12 14.60 2.18
CA GLU A 491 23.93 15.09 3.54
C GLU A 491 24.87 14.38 4.52
N LEU A 492 25.68 15.17 5.21
CA LEU A 492 26.71 14.69 6.13
C LEU A 492 26.53 15.33 7.51
N MET A 493 26.19 14.50 8.51
CA MET A 493 25.97 14.94 9.88
C MET A 493 27.14 14.52 10.76
N PHE A 494 27.95 15.50 11.16
CA PHE A 494 29.14 15.37 12.00
C PHE A 494 29.05 16.20 13.29
N GLY A 495 27.84 16.63 13.67
CA GLY A 495 27.64 17.41 14.89
C GLY A 495 28.28 16.74 16.12
N SER A 496 28.95 17.53 16.97
CA SER A 496 29.67 17.08 18.17
C SER A 496 30.81 16.07 17.92
N CYS A 497 31.38 16.03 16.72
CA CYS A 497 32.66 15.36 16.46
C CYS A 497 33.82 16.29 16.81
N HIS A 498 34.24 16.29 18.07
CA HIS A 498 35.19 17.27 18.63
C HIS A 498 36.62 17.23 18.07
N LEU A 499 36.97 16.23 17.26
CA LEU A 499 38.30 16.08 16.63
C LEU A 499 38.32 16.54 15.16
N LEU A 500 37.23 17.13 14.65
CA LEU A 500 37.19 17.74 13.33
C LEU A 500 37.66 19.19 13.36
N ASP A 501 38.62 19.51 12.49
CA ASP A 501 39.21 20.84 12.33
C ASP A 501 38.90 21.46 10.97
N ASN A 502 39.31 22.72 10.78
CA ASN A 502 39.06 23.45 9.54
C ASN A 502 39.76 22.80 8.34
N ALA A 503 40.92 22.16 8.54
CA ALA A 503 41.66 21.52 7.45
C ALA A 503 40.87 20.34 6.87
N ALA A 504 40.24 19.54 7.73
CA ALA A 504 39.37 18.44 7.34
C ALA A 504 38.17 18.90 6.51
N VAL A 505 37.51 19.97 6.93
CA VAL A 505 36.34 20.52 6.21
C VAL A 505 36.77 21.09 4.86
N GLN A 506 37.90 21.81 4.80
CA GLN A 506 38.44 22.31 3.53
C GLN A 506 38.79 21.17 2.56
N ALA A 507 39.38 20.08 3.08
CA ALA A 507 39.69 18.90 2.29
C ALA A 507 38.44 18.27 1.68
N LEU A 508 37.35 18.13 2.45
CA LEU A 508 36.06 17.66 1.96
C LEU A 508 35.50 18.57 0.85
N LEU A 509 35.45 19.88 1.11
CA LEU A 509 34.88 20.87 0.17
C LEU A 509 35.61 20.88 -1.17
N SER A 510 36.93 20.64 -1.15
CA SER A 510 37.74 20.58 -2.37
C SER A 510 37.49 19.33 -3.23
N GLN A 511 36.76 18.34 -2.71
CA GLN A 511 36.54 17.04 -3.35
C GLN A 511 35.06 16.73 -3.58
N LEU A 512 34.18 17.70 -3.37
CA LEU A 512 32.75 17.53 -3.64
C LEU A 512 32.51 17.28 -5.15
N PRO A 513 31.59 16.37 -5.52
CA PRO A 513 31.26 16.12 -6.91
C PRO A 513 30.70 17.37 -7.60
N GLU A 514 31.13 17.63 -8.84
CA GLU A 514 30.64 18.77 -9.63
C GLU A 514 29.12 18.68 -9.94
N GLY A 515 28.56 17.48 -9.97
CA GLY A 515 27.14 17.22 -10.27
C GLY A 515 26.18 17.39 -9.08
N LEU A 516 26.67 17.85 -7.93
CA LEU A 516 25.87 17.93 -6.71
C LEU A 516 24.82 19.05 -6.80
N LEU A 517 23.56 18.70 -6.55
CA LEU A 517 22.40 19.59 -6.58
C LEU A 517 21.97 20.05 -5.19
N ASP A 518 22.09 19.16 -4.19
CA ASP A 518 21.78 19.45 -2.80
C ASP A 518 22.94 19.01 -1.91
N LEU A 519 23.40 19.95 -1.07
CA LEU A 519 24.46 19.74 -0.10
C LEU A 519 23.99 20.23 1.26
N ARG A 520 23.99 19.32 2.23
CA ARG A 520 23.75 19.65 3.63
C ARG A 520 24.86 19.13 4.51
N LEU A 521 25.52 20.05 5.21
CA LEU A 521 26.59 19.74 6.15
C LEU A 521 26.19 20.22 7.54
N ASP A 522 26.31 19.35 8.54
CA ASP A 522 26.11 19.72 9.95
C ASP A 522 27.36 19.41 10.75
N PHE A 523 27.99 20.47 11.27
CA PHE A 523 29.14 20.40 12.16
C PHE A 523 28.87 21.05 13.53
N TRP A 524 27.60 21.19 13.91
CA TRP A 524 27.22 21.84 15.17
C TRP A 524 27.92 21.20 16.37
N GLY A 525 28.60 21.99 17.20
CA GLY A 525 29.30 21.50 18.40
C GLY A 525 30.69 20.88 18.15
N CYS A 526 31.23 20.96 16.93
CA CYS A 526 32.64 20.61 16.67
C CYS A 526 33.55 21.71 17.22
N SER A 527 34.22 21.44 18.35
CA SER A 527 34.97 22.45 19.13
C SER A 527 36.28 22.92 18.49
N GLN A 528 36.79 22.19 17.49
CA GLN A 528 38.02 22.54 16.77
C GLN A 528 37.74 23.27 15.44
N LEU A 529 36.46 23.47 15.08
CA LEU A 529 36.09 24.34 13.98
C LEU A 529 36.05 25.79 14.47
N THR A 530 36.79 26.66 13.80
CA THR A 530 36.82 28.09 14.09
C THR A 530 36.20 28.87 12.93
N GLU A 531 35.79 30.11 13.21
CA GLU A 531 35.25 31.04 12.20
C GLU A 531 36.14 31.21 10.96
#